data_AF-A0AAW2MT59-F1
#
_entry.id   AF-A0AAW2MT59-F1
#
_cell.length_a   1.000
_cell.length_b   1.000
_cell.length_c   1.000
_cell.angle_alpha   90.00
_cell.angle_beta   90.00
_cell.angle_gamma   90.00
#
_symmetry.space_group_name_H-M   'P 1'
#
loop_
_entity.id
_entity.type
_entity.pdbx_description
1 polymer ?
#
loop_
_entity_poly.entity_id
_entity_poly.type
_entity_poly.pdbx_seq_one_letter_code
_entity_poly.pdbx_strand_id
1 'polypeptide(L)'
;MGKDYQIPPAVLLLQCYIYIAEGLMMMLASLRNENKIFLCLGPFNTEQERFIQHFELLQKACLPDHASYFSFRETTAHARFSTLSDYNCFKDAQRMAKELRGNFANDPERMAELRRIEQVAEHNCVALNLLCRLGTLEPSLKISFEFIHHPHFAVAAVKRS
;
A
#
# COMPACT_ATOMS: atom_id res chain seq x y z
N MET A 1 25.30 -31.49 0.78
CA MET A 1 25.16 -30.09 0.32
C MET A 1 23.69 -29.83 0.09
N GLY A 2 23.03 -29.12 1.00
CA GLY A 2 21.62 -28.75 0.82
C GLY A 2 21.51 -27.78 -0.34
N LYS A 3 20.62 -28.04 -1.30
CA LYS A 3 20.25 -27.04 -2.29
C LYS A 3 19.57 -25.92 -1.51
N ASP A 4 20.19 -24.75 -1.43
CA ASP A 4 19.50 -23.53 -0.99
C ASP A 4 18.31 -23.33 -1.93
N TYR A 5 17.11 -23.57 -1.42
CA TYR A 5 15.87 -23.35 -2.16
C TYR A 5 15.71 -21.84 -2.34
N GLN A 6 16.16 -21.34 -3.48
CA GLN A 6 15.95 -19.95 -3.86
C GLN A 6 14.50 -19.74 -4.25
N ILE A 7 13.85 -18.74 -3.64
CA ILE A 7 12.47 -18.37 -3.95
C ILE A 7 12.42 -17.91 -5.42
N PRO A 8 11.47 -18.39 -6.23
CA PRO A 8 11.38 -17.98 -7.63
C PRO A 8 11.19 -16.46 -7.79
N PRO A 9 11.85 -15.81 -8.77
CA PRO A 9 11.74 -14.36 -8.98
C PRO A 9 10.30 -13.85 -9.14
N ALA A 10 9.42 -14.64 -9.76
CA ALA A 10 8.00 -14.29 -9.91
C ALA A 10 7.26 -14.21 -8.56
N VAL A 11 7.62 -15.07 -7.60
CA VAL A 11 7.06 -15.05 -6.24
C VAL A 11 7.58 -13.83 -5.47
N LEU A 12 8.85 -13.49 -5.64
CA LEU A 12 9.42 -12.27 -5.08
C LEU A 12 8.79 -11.01 -5.68
N LEU A 13 8.44 -11.02 -6.97
CA LEU A 13 7.66 -9.93 -7.57
C LEU A 13 6.27 -9.78 -6.94
N LEU A 14 5.58 -10.90 -6.65
CA LEU A 14 4.33 -10.85 -5.89
C LEU A 14 4.53 -10.24 -4.49
N GLN A 15 5.65 -10.57 -3.84
CA GLN A 15 6.00 -9.98 -2.55
C GLN A 15 6.21 -8.46 -2.64
N CYS A 16 6.77 -7.94 -3.74
CA CYS A 16 6.82 -6.49 -3.98
C CYS A 16 5.41 -5.87 -4.00
N TYR A 17 4.45 -6.50 -4.69
CA TYR A 17 3.08 -6.00 -4.72
C TYR A 17 2.41 -5.99 -3.34
N ILE A 18 2.65 -7.04 -2.55
CA ILE A 18 2.16 -7.13 -1.17
C ILE A 18 2.70 -5.95 -0.36
N TYR A 19 4.00 -5.68 -0.41
CA TYR A 19 4.58 -4.55 0.32
C TYR A 19 4.03 -3.18 -0.12
N ILE A 20 3.80 -2.96 -1.42
CA ILE A 20 3.18 -1.72 -1.90
C ILE A 20 1.73 -1.61 -1.39
N ALA A 21 0.94 -2.67 -1.52
CA ALA A 21 -0.46 -2.69 -1.11
C ALA A 21 -0.58 -2.47 0.41
N GLU A 22 0.25 -3.15 1.19
CA GLU A 22 0.29 -3.03 2.65
C GLU A 22 0.73 -1.62 3.06
N GLY A 23 1.79 -1.07 2.46
CA GLY A 23 2.23 0.30 2.73
C GLY A 23 1.14 1.33 2.44
N LEU A 24 0.42 1.19 1.32
CA LEU A 24 -0.68 2.08 0.95
C LEU A 24 -1.87 1.95 1.91
N MET A 25 -2.27 0.72 2.23
CA MET A 25 -3.34 0.43 3.20
C MET A 25 -3.03 1.09 4.54
N MET A 26 -1.81 0.87 5.06
CA MET A 26 -1.37 1.42 6.33
C MET A 26 -1.32 2.95 6.29
N MET A 27 -0.83 3.55 5.19
CA MET A 27 -0.77 5.01 5.05
C MET A 27 -2.18 5.63 5.05
N LEU A 28 -3.10 5.05 4.29
CA LEU A 28 -4.50 5.48 4.26
C LEU A 28 -5.17 5.35 5.62
N ALA A 29 -4.92 4.24 6.33
CA ALA A 29 -5.43 4.02 7.66
C ALA A 29 -4.87 5.04 8.67
N SER A 30 -3.58 5.36 8.63
CA SER A 30 -2.98 6.39 9.48
C SER A 30 -3.56 7.79 9.20
N LEU A 31 -3.69 8.18 7.94
CA LEU A 31 -4.31 9.44 7.53
C LEU A 31 -5.76 9.57 8.05
N ARG A 32 -6.50 8.47 7.98
CA ARG A 32 -7.87 8.40 8.51
C ARG A 32 -7.88 8.52 10.04
N ASN A 33 -7.02 7.76 10.73
CA ASN A 33 -7.03 7.65 12.18
C ASN A 33 -6.60 8.96 12.85
N GLU A 34 -5.50 9.55 12.37
CA GLU A 34 -4.86 10.73 12.98
C GLU A 34 -5.41 12.05 12.46
N ASN A 35 -5.69 12.15 11.15
CA ASN A 35 -6.05 13.42 10.53
C ASN A 35 -7.51 13.50 10.08
N LYS A 36 -8.28 12.42 10.26
CA LYS A 36 -9.70 12.36 9.87
C LYS A 36 -9.92 12.69 8.39
N ILE A 37 -8.95 12.36 7.53
CA ILE A 37 -9.04 12.51 6.08
C ILE A 37 -9.59 11.20 5.49
N PHE A 38 -10.25 11.28 4.32
CA PHE A 38 -10.87 10.13 3.64
C PHE A 38 -11.93 9.42 4.49
N LEU A 39 -12.59 10.15 5.38
CA LEU A 39 -13.74 9.63 6.11
C LEU A 39 -14.87 9.35 5.11
N CYS A 40 -15.17 8.07 4.94
CA CYS A 40 -16.29 7.65 4.12
C CYS A 40 -17.58 7.76 4.96
N LEU A 41 -18.09 8.97 5.20
CA LEU A 41 -19.36 9.20 5.90
C LEU A 41 -20.49 9.34 4.89
N GLY A 42 -21.56 8.58 5.06
CA GLY A 42 -22.75 8.66 4.23
C GLY A 42 -24.00 8.38 5.06
N PRO A 43 -25.14 9.02 4.76
CA PRO A 43 -26.36 8.86 5.55
C PRO A 43 -27.09 7.54 5.28
N PHE A 44 -26.72 6.81 4.21
CA PHE A 44 -27.48 5.65 3.72
C PHE A 44 -26.83 4.29 3.97
N ASN A 45 -25.50 4.23 4.07
CA ASN A 45 -24.77 2.99 4.27
C ASN A 45 -23.67 3.18 5.30
N THR A 46 -23.59 2.22 6.21
CA THR A 46 -22.47 2.06 7.14
C THR A 46 -21.18 1.69 6.39
N GLU A 47 -20.04 1.78 7.07
CA GLU A 47 -18.76 1.27 6.55
C GLU A 47 -18.80 -0.25 6.32
N GLN A 48 -19.48 -0.99 7.20
CA GLN A 48 -19.62 -2.44 7.09
C GLN A 48 -20.43 -2.85 5.85
N GLU A 49 -21.57 -2.20 5.59
CA GLU A 49 -22.39 -2.50 4.42
C GLU A 49 -21.63 -2.25 3.11
N ARG A 50 -20.87 -1.14 3.03
CA ARG A 50 -20.03 -0.86 1.86
C ARG A 50 -18.90 -1.87 1.71
N PHE A 51 -18.28 -2.32 2.81
CA PHE A 51 -17.28 -3.38 2.78
C PHE A 51 -17.88 -4.67 2.19
N ILE A 52 -19.06 -5.08 2.67
CA ILE A 52 -19.74 -6.29 2.17
C ILE A 52 -20.08 -6.14 0.70
N GLN A 53 -20.65 -5.02 0.27
CA GLN A 53 -20.97 -4.76 -1.13
C GLN A 53 -19.72 -4.78 -2.03
N HIS A 54 -18.61 -4.19 -1.57
CA HIS A 54 -17.38 -4.13 -2.35
C HIS A 54 -16.69 -5.49 -2.49
N PHE A 55 -16.75 -6.32 -1.45
CA PHE A 55 -16.07 -7.61 -1.40
C PHE A 55 -17.02 -8.80 -1.52
N GLU A 56 -18.25 -8.60 -1.98
CA GLU A 56 -19.29 -9.63 -2.04
C GLU A 56 -18.84 -10.88 -2.79
N LEU A 57 -18.20 -10.69 -3.96
CA LEU A 57 -17.72 -11.80 -4.79
C LEU A 57 -16.60 -12.59 -4.10
N LEU A 58 -15.70 -11.91 -3.39
CA LEU A 58 -14.61 -12.54 -2.65
C LEU A 58 -15.14 -13.30 -1.43
N GLN A 59 -16.11 -12.73 -0.71
CA GLN A 59 -16.78 -13.41 0.41
C GLN A 59 -17.54 -14.65 -0.06
N LYS A 60 -18.24 -14.58 -1.19
CA LYS A 60 -18.92 -15.74 -1.81
C LYS A 60 -17.95 -16.81 -2.28
N ALA A 61 -16.75 -16.41 -2.70
CA ALA A 61 -15.68 -17.34 -3.09
C ALA A 61 -14.92 -17.91 -1.88
N CYS A 62 -15.22 -17.46 -0.65
CA CYS A 62 -14.46 -17.77 0.57
C CYS A 62 -12.96 -17.41 0.45
N LEU A 63 -12.64 -16.27 -0.19
CA LEU A 63 -11.26 -15.83 -0.41
C LEU A 63 -10.98 -14.42 0.13
N PRO A 64 -9.87 -14.20 0.84
CA PRO A 64 -9.06 -15.21 1.54
C PRO A 64 -9.82 -15.81 2.73
N ASP A 65 -9.38 -16.96 3.23
CA ASP A 65 -9.99 -17.62 4.39
C ASP A 65 -10.10 -16.64 5.58
N HIS A 66 -11.26 -16.62 6.22
CA HIS A 66 -11.56 -15.78 7.40
C HIS A 66 -11.49 -14.26 7.17
N ALA A 67 -11.44 -13.78 5.92
CA ALA A 67 -11.57 -12.36 5.64
C ALA A 67 -12.95 -11.85 6.04
N SER A 68 -12.98 -10.85 6.93
CA SER A 68 -14.22 -10.25 7.41
C SER A 68 -14.04 -8.75 7.58
N TYR A 69 -15.16 -8.04 7.69
CA TYR A 69 -15.12 -6.63 8.04
C TYR A 69 -14.43 -6.40 9.39
N PHE A 70 -14.63 -7.30 10.36
CA PHE A 70 -14.05 -7.17 11.70
C PHE A 70 -12.52 -7.32 11.68
N SER A 71 -12.00 -8.30 10.94
CA SER A 71 -10.55 -8.47 10.81
C SER A 71 -9.92 -7.28 10.08
N PHE A 72 -10.53 -6.80 8.98
CA PHE A 72 -10.10 -5.58 8.31
C PHE A 72 -10.06 -4.36 9.24
N ARG A 73 -11.11 -4.19 10.06
CA ARG A 73 -11.21 -3.09 11.03
C ARG A 73 -10.14 -3.18 12.09
N GLU A 74 -9.90 -4.36 12.64
CA GLU A 74 -8.89 -4.60 13.67
C GLU A 74 -7.49 -4.29 13.14
N THR A 75 -7.14 -4.78 11.94
CA THR A 75 -5.83 -4.53 11.30
C THR A 75 -5.56 -3.03 11.10
N THR A 76 -6.58 -2.25 10.76
CA THR A 76 -6.43 -0.83 10.42
C THR A 76 -6.69 0.13 11.59
N ALA A 77 -7.34 -0.32 12.67
CA ALA A 77 -7.73 0.52 13.81
C ALA A 77 -6.55 1.17 14.53
N HIS A 78 -5.40 0.50 14.54
CA HIS A 78 -4.21 0.94 15.27
C HIS A 78 -3.12 1.51 14.38
N ALA A 79 -3.36 1.61 13.06
CA ALA A 79 -2.38 2.18 12.14
C ALA A 79 -2.09 3.64 12.48
N ARG A 80 -0.80 3.96 12.64
CA ARG A 80 -0.27 5.29 12.97
C ARG A 80 1.02 5.57 12.23
N PHE A 81 1.28 6.83 11.89
CA PHE A 81 2.48 7.22 11.15
C PHE A 81 3.78 6.83 11.84
N SER A 82 3.81 6.85 13.18
CA SER A 82 4.96 6.40 13.96
C SER A 82 5.27 4.91 13.76
N THR A 83 4.22 4.08 13.67
CA THR A 83 4.38 2.64 13.42
C THR A 83 4.85 2.37 12.00
N LEU A 84 4.37 3.16 11.02
CA LEU A 84 4.81 3.05 9.63
C LEU A 84 6.25 3.52 9.40
N SER A 85 6.76 4.46 10.21
CA SER A 85 8.17 4.85 10.13
C SER A 85 9.10 3.73 10.60
N ASP A 86 8.66 2.93 11.58
CA ASP A 86 9.40 1.78 12.11
C ASP A 86 9.36 0.59 11.13
N TYR A 87 8.22 0.38 10.46
CA TYR A 87 8.03 -0.67 9.46
C TYR A 87 7.61 -0.08 8.10
N ASN A 88 8.60 0.32 7.30
CA ASN A 88 8.38 1.00 6.03
C ASN A 88 8.34 0.01 4.85
N CYS A 89 7.14 -0.52 4.58
CA CYS A 89 6.89 -1.45 3.48
C CYS A 89 7.35 -0.92 2.11
N PHE A 90 7.29 0.40 1.88
CA PHE A 90 7.75 0.99 0.62
C PHE A 90 9.26 0.85 0.42
N LYS A 91 10.06 0.99 1.48
CA LYS A 91 11.51 0.74 1.40
C LYS A 91 11.81 -0.72 1.08
N ASP A 92 11.06 -1.65 1.68
CA ASP A 92 11.22 -3.08 1.42
C ASP A 92 10.84 -3.42 -0.02
N ALA A 93 9.73 -2.88 -0.54
CA ALA A 93 9.34 -3.02 -1.94
C ALA A 93 10.41 -2.46 -2.90
N GLN A 94 10.96 -1.28 -2.60
CA GLN A 94 11.99 -0.64 -3.43
C GLN A 94 13.29 -1.47 -3.45
N ARG A 95 13.73 -1.97 -2.29
CA ARG A 95 14.92 -2.83 -2.18
C ARG A 95 14.73 -4.10 -3.00
N MET A 96 13.62 -4.79 -2.79
CA MET A 96 13.32 -6.05 -3.48
C MET A 96 13.18 -5.87 -4.99
N ALA A 97 12.54 -4.79 -5.44
CA ALA A 97 12.44 -4.49 -6.87
C ALA A 97 13.82 -4.29 -7.53
N LYS A 98 14.76 -3.64 -6.84
CA LYS A 98 16.16 -3.47 -7.33
C LYS A 98 16.90 -4.79 -7.42
N GLU A 99 16.77 -5.65 -6.41
CA GLU A 99 17.38 -6.99 -6.39
C GLU A 99 16.84 -7.89 -7.51
N LEU A 100 15.56 -7.74 -7.86
CA LEU A 100 14.92 -8.52 -8.92
C LEU A 100 15.31 -8.11 -10.35
N ARG A 101 15.89 -6.93 -10.56
CA ARG A 101 16.23 -6.44 -11.91
C ARG A 101 17.13 -7.42 -12.69
N GLY A 102 18.13 -8.02 -12.04
CA GLY A 102 19.01 -8.99 -12.68
C GLY A 102 18.28 -10.26 -13.11
N ASN A 103 17.25 -10.66 -12.36
CA ASN A 103 16.48 -11.88 -12.62
C ASN A 103 15.56 -11.74 -13.84
N PHE A 104 15.13 -10.51 -14.16
CA PHE A 104 14.23 -10.23 -15.27
C PHE A 104 14.89 -9.49 -16.43
N ALA A 105 16.23 -9.43 -16.49
CA ALA A 105 16.95 -8.65 -17.50
C ALA A 105 16.54 -8.97 -18.96
N ASN A 106 16.14 -10.22 -19.24
CA ASN A 106 15.71 -10.68 -20.56
C ASN A 106 14.19 -10.61 -20.78
N ASP A 107 13.43 -10.07 -19.83
CA ASP A 107 11.98 -9.89 -19.88
C ASP A 107 11.64 -8.39 -19.79
N PRO A 108 11.46 -7.71 -20.95
CA PRO A 108 11.20 -6.29 -20.99
C PRO A 108 9.91 -5.87 -20.27
N GLU A 109 8.89 -6.74 -20.25
CA GLU A 109 7.61 -6.46 -19.60
C GLU A 109 7.76 -6.47 -18.08
N ARG A 110 8.41 -7.51 -17.54
CA ARG A 110 8.71 -7.61 -16.10
C ARG A 110 9.67 -6.51 -15.65
N MET A 111 10.63 -6.12 -16.49
CA MET A 111 11.50 -4.98 -16.19
C MET A 111 10.76 -3.65 -16.19
N ALA A 112 9.85 -3.42 -17.13
CA ALA A 112 9.00 -2.24 -17.12
C ALA A 112 8.12 -2.20 -15.87
N GLU A 113 7.58 -3.36 -15.48
CA GLU A 113 6.78 -3.50 -14.28
C GLU A 113 7.57 -3.22 -13.00
N LEU A 114 8.78 -3.78 -12.85
CA LEU A 114 9.66 -3.48 -11.73
C LEU A 114 9.99 -1.99 -11.63
N ARG A 115 10.22 -1.32 -12.75
CA ARG A 115 10.46 0.14 -12.76
C ARG A 115 9.24 0.92 -12.25
N ARG A 116 8.02 0.54 -12.65
CA ARG A 116 6.79 1.17 -12.15
C ARG A 116 6.62 0.96 -10.65
N ILE A 117 6.81 -0.26 -10.17
CA ILE A 117 6.76 -0.58 -8.74
C ILE A 117 7.76 0.25 -7.95
N GLU A 118 9.00 0.32 -8.42
CA GLU A 118 10.07 1.08 -7.76
C GLU A 118 9.74 2.57 -7.68
N GLN A 119 9.19 3.15 -8.75
CA GLN A 119 8.74 4.54 -8.74
C GLN A 119 7.62 4.76 -7.72
N VAL A 120 6.61 3.90 -7.69
CA VAL A 120 5.53 3.97 -6.70
C VAL A 120 6.09 3.87 -5.28
N ALA A 121 6.99 2.92 -5.04
CA ALA A 121 7.64 2.70 -3.75
C ALA A 121 8.41 3.96 -3.29
N GLU A 122 9.23 4.51 -4.18
CA GLU A 122 10.07 5.66 -3.88
C GLU A 122 9.24 6.89 -3.53
N HIS A 123 8.23 7.21 -4.36
CA HIS A 123 7.41 8.39 -4.14
C HIS A 123 6.58 8.26 -2.86
N ASN A 124 5.99 7.09 -2.60
CA ASN A 124 5.24 6.87 -1.37
C ASN A 124 6.13 6.82 -0.13
N CYS A 125 7.38 6.33 -0.23
CA CYS A 125 8.34 6.42 0.86
C CYS A 125 8.66 7.89 1.20
N VAL A 126 8.86 8.74 0.19
CA VAL A 126 9.10 10.18 0.40
C VAL A 126 7.88 10.85 1.02
N ALA A 127 6.69 10.59 0.48
CA ALA A 127 5.43 11.12 1.02
C ALA A 127 5.21 10.69 2.47
N LEU A 128 5.42 9.40 2.79
CA LEU A 128 5.33 8.88 4.15
C LEU A 128 6.27 9.62 5.10
N ASN A 129 7.55 9.76 4.73
CA ASN A 129 8.53 10.47 5.55
C ASN A 129 8.14 11.93 5.79
N LEU A 130 7.56 12.60 4.78
CA LEU A 130 7.05 13.96 4.93
C LEU A 130 5.88 14.01 5.93
N LEU A 131 4.91 13.10 5.79
CA LEU A 131 3.75 13.02 6.67
C LEU A 131 4.15 12.72 8.12
N CYS A 132 5.07 11.77 8.34
CA CYS A 132 5.59 11.45 9.67
C CYS A 132 6.29 12.66 10.33
N ARG A 133 6.98 13.50 9.56
CA ARG A 133 7.67 14.70 10.08
C ARG A 133 6.73 15.85 10.40
N LEU A 134 5.68 16.01 9.61
CA LEU A 134 4.71 17.09 9.82
C LEU A 134 3.90 16.85 11.11
N GLY A 135 3.68 15.59 11.50
CA GLY A 135 3.03 15.19 12.75
C GLY A 135 1.54 15.50 12.74
N THR A 136 1.17 16.77 12.70
CA THR A 136 -0.18 17.24 12.42
C THR A 136 -0.23 17.83 11.02
N LEU A 137 -1.25 17.45 10.25
CA LEU A 137 -1.49 18.02 8.93
C LEU A 137 -1.91 19.48 9.07
N GLU A 138 -1.02 20.39 8.65
CA GLU A 138 -1.35 21.81 8.55
C GLU A 138 -2.58 22.00 7.65
N PRO A 139 -3.51 22.93 7.97
CA PRO A 139 -4.73 23.15 7.18
C PRO A 139 -4.47 23.52 5.71
N SER A 140 -3.28 24.04 5.40
CA SER A 140 -2.85 24.41 4.05
C SER A 140 -2.40 23.21 3.21
N LEU A 141 -2.26 22.01 3.79
CA LEU A 141 -1.80 20.83 3.07
C LEU A 141 -2.97 20.01 2.53
N LYS A 142 -2.93 19.75 1.23
CA LYS A 142 -3.84 18.85 0.53
C LYS A 142 -3.12 17.57 0.18
N ILE A 143 -3.74 16.44 0.52
CA ILE A 143 -3.26 15.10 0.18
C ILE A 143 -4.19 14.50 -0.87
N SER A 144 -3.61 14.03 -1.97
CA SER A 144 -4.29 13.25 -3.01
C SER A 144 -3.54 11.95 -3.28
N PHE A 145 -4.22 10.99 -3.91
CA PHE A 145 -3.62 9.74 -4.39
C PHE A 145 -3.79 9.68 -5.90
N GLU A 146 -2.69 9.56 -6.63
CA GLU A 146 -2.65 9.71 -8.08
C GLU A 146 -1.98 8.48 -8.73
N PHE A 147 -2.61 7.88 -9.73
CA PHE A 147 -2.11 6.68 -10.45
C PHE A 147 -1.19 7.07 -11.61
N ILE A 148 -0.05 7.71 -11.29
CA ILE A 148 0.85 8.29 -12.30
C ILE A 148 1.77 7.22 -12.89
N HIS A 149 2.38 6.40 -12.04
CA HIS A 149 3.43 5.46 -12.45
C HIS A 149 2.90 4.05 -12.68
N HIS A 150 1.81 3.66 -12.02
CA HIS A 150 1.24 2.32 -12.10
C HIS A 150 -0.30 2.37 -12.15
N PRO A 151 -0.95 1.57 -13.01
CA PRO A 151 -2.41 1.61 -13.16
C PRO A 151 -3.19 1.13 -11.92
N HIS A 152 -2.55 0.38 -11.03
CA HIS A 152 -3.19 -0.22 -9.86
C HIS A 152 -2.65 0.25 -8.51
N PHE A 153 -1.55 1.02 -8.50
CA PHE A 153 -0.96 1.51 -7.26
C PHE A 153 -0.79 3.03 -7.34
N ALA A 154 -1.46 3.72 -6.43
CA ALA A 154 -1.41 5.17 -6.37
C ALA A 154 -0.12 5.66 -5.69
N VAL A 155 0.22 6.90 -5.99
CA VAL A 155 1.23 7.69 -5.30
C VAL A 155 0.54 8.78 -4.50
N ALA A 156 0.90 8.90 -3.22
CA ALA A 156 0.48 9.99 -2.37
C ALA A 156 1.17 11.29 -2.81
N ALA A 157 0.37 12.29 -3.19
CA ALA A 157 0.82 13.63 -3.50
C ALA A 157 0.43 14.57 -2.35
N VAL A 158 1.42 15.23 -1.75
CA VAL A 158 1.24 16.22 -0.68
C VAL A 158 1.56 17.59 -1.26
N LYS A 159 0.54 18.45 -1.39
CA LYS A 159 0.64 19.78 -2.02
C LYS A 159 0.23 20.85 -1.01
N ARG A 160 0.87 22.02 -1.05
CA ARG A 160 0.36 23.22 -0.37
C ARG A 160 -0.75 23.83 -1.21
N SER A 161 -1.87 24.17 -0.57
CA SER A 161 -3.04 24.80 -1.17
C SER A 161 -2.88 26.31 -1.27
#